data_AF-A0A2P5GTV0-F1
#
_entry.id   AF-A0A2P5GTV0-F1
#
_cell.length_a   1.000
_cell.length_b   1.000
_cell.length_c   1.000
_cell.angle_alpha   90.00
_cell.angle_beta   90.00
_cell.angle_gamma   90.00
#
_symmetry.space_group_name_H-M   'P 1'
#
loop_
_entity.id
_entity.type
_entity.pdbx_description
1 polymer ?
#
loop_
_entity_poly.entity_id
_entity_poly.type
_entity_poly.pdbx_seq_one_letter_code
_entity_poly.pdbx_strand_id
1 'polypeptide(L)' 'MSIQEVDQSSPLSFGYGHDDAGQNVISEITQDLLSRKTAVNNKDIILELIMRLEIEKDVVKLDIYRSALEMVVLNTPDDI' A
#
# COMPACT_ATOMS: atom_id res chain seq x y z
N MET A 1 34.97 2.53 -8.97
CA MET A 1 33.82 1.61 -9.07
C MET A 1 33.56 1.00 -7.71
N SER A 2 32.47 1.40 -7.06
CA SER A 2 31.74 0.68 -5.99
C SER A 2 30.49 1.53 -5.69
N ILE A 3 29.46 1.37 -6.52
CA ILE A 3 28.17 0.71 -6.21
C ILE A 3 27.22 1.65 -5.43
N GLN A 4 26.33 2.23 -6.23
CA GLN A 4 24.94 2.64 -5.97
C GLN A 4 24.61 3.35 -4.65
N GLU A 5 24.30 4.64 -4.76
CA GLU A 5 23.42 5.37 -3.84
C GLU A 5 22.12 4.57 -3.64
N VAL A 6 21.94 4.04 -2.44
CA VAL A 6 20.66 3.54 -1.94
C VAL A 6 19.94 4.68 -1.23
N ASP A 7 19.58 5.71 -1.99
CA ASP A 7 18.56 6.67 -1.57
C ASP A 7 17.36 6.48 -2.48
N GLN A 8 16.34 5.78 -1.99
CA GLN A 8 14.96 6.24 -2.15
C GLN A 8 13.96 5.39 -1.38
N SER A 9 13.11 6.12 -0.67
CA SER A 9 11.89 5.73 0.04
C SER A 9 12.10 4.80 1.23
N SER A 10 12.30 5.44 2.39
CA SER A 10 11.93 4.89 3.68
C SER A 10 10.61 4.12 3.55
N PRO A 11 10.51 2.87 4.05
CA PRO A 11 9.20 2.24 4.16
C PRO A 11 8.34 3.21 4.98
N LEU A 12 7.22 3.63 4.41
CA LEU A 12 6.27 4.48 5.09
C LEU A 12 5.97 3.80 6.43
N SER A 13 6.53 4.35 7.51
CA SER A 13 6.38 3.81 8.85
C SER A 13 5.00 4.21 9.31
N PHE A 14 3.99 3.49 8.81
CA PHE A 14 2.61 3.61 9.21
C PHE A 14 2.53 3.05 10.63
N GLY A 15 2.70 3.92 11.62
CA GLY A 15 2.69 3.55 13.04
C GLY A 15 1.32 3.09 13.49
N TYR A 16 0.94 1.85 13.19
CA TYR A 16 -0.26 1.20 13.70
C TYR A 16 0.03 -0.28 13.94
N GLY A 17 0.26 -0.62 15.21
CA GLY A 17 0.28 -2.01 15.64
C GLY A 17 -1.15 -2.51 15.84
N HIS A 18 -1.65 -3.34 14.93
CA HIS A 18 -2.45 -4.55 15.23
C HIS A 18 -2.80 -5.37 13.98
N ASP A 19 -2.66 -4.86 12.75
CA ASP A 19 -2.89 -5.64 11.54
C ASP A 19 -1.57 -5.86 10.77
N ASP A 20 -0.92 -6.99 10.99
CA ASP A 20 0.27 -7.33 10.20
C ASP A 20 -0.08 -7.61 8.72
N ALA A 21 -1.33 -8.03 8.45
CA ALA A 21 -1.77 -8.45 7.13
C ALA A 21 -2.08 -7.29 6.18
N GLY A 22 -2.78 -6.24 6.64
CA GLY A 22 -3.12 -5.09 5.81
C GLY A 22 -1.87 -4.30 5.42
N GLN A 23 -1.00 -4.07 6.40
CA GLN A 23 0.32 -3.45 6.18
C GLN A 23 1.20 -4.23 5.19
N ASN A 24 1.21 -5.57 5.29
CA ASN A 24 1.96 -6.39 4.35
C ASN A 24 1.45 -6.21 2.91
N VAL A 25 0.13 -6.19 2.73
CA VAL A 25 -0.48 -5.95 1.41
C VAL A 25 -0.16 -4.56 0.88
N ILE A 26 -0.20 -3.52 1.71
CA ILE A 26 0.18 -2.16 1.30
C ILE A 26 1.63 -2.13 0.82
N SER A 27 2.54 -2.78 1.54
CA SER A 27 3.95 -2.88 1.16
C SER A 27 4.13 -3.65 -0.15
N GLU A 28 3.42 -4.75 -0.35
CA GLU A 28 3.43 -5.54 -1.59
C GLU A 28 2.95 -4.69 -2.78
N ILE A 29 1.79 -4.05 -2.62
CA ILE A 29 1.21 -3.17 -3.66
C ILE A 29 2.17 -2.02 -3.98
N THR A 30 2.75 -1.40 -2.97
CA THR A 30 3.69 -0.29 -3.16
C THR A 30 4.91 -0.74 -3.96
N GLN A 31 5.47 -1.91 -3.66
CA GLN A 31 6.60 -2.46 -4.41
C GLN A 31 6.23 -2.83 -5.85
N ASP A 32 5.06 -3.44 -6.06
CA ASP A 32 4.57 -3.75 -7.42
C ASP A 32 4.39 -2.48 -8.26
N LEU A 33 3.79 -1.44 -7.67
CA LEU A 33 3.60 -0.15 -8.32
C LEU A 33 4.96 0.53 -8.61
N LEU A 34 5.91 0.51 -7.67
CA LEU A 34 7.26 1.04 -7.86
C LEU A 34 8.04 0.29 -8.96
N SER A 35 7.76 -0.99 -9.18
CA SER A 35 8.35 -1.73 -10.29
C SER A 35 7.86 -1.24 -11.67
N ARG A 36 6.72 -0.56 -11.74
CA ARG A 36 6.07 -0.13 -12.98
C ARG A 36 6.11 1.38 -13.18
N LYS A 37 6.33 2.16 -12.13
CA LYS A 37 6.40 3.63 -12.18
C LYS A 37 7.44 4.20 -11.22
N THR A 38 7.91 5.41 -11.54
CA THR A 38 9.01 6.07 -10.82
C THR A 38 8.68 6.52 -9.39
N ALA A 39 7.40 6.74 -9.05
CA ALA A 39 6.99 7.24 -7.74
C ALA A 39 5.55 6.81 -7.44
N VAL A 40 5.30 6.27 -6.25
CA VAL A 40 3.99 5.81 -5.78
C VAL A 40 3.38 6.82 -4.81
N ASN A 41 2.13 7.23 -5.07
CA ASN A 41 1.36 8.06 -4.14
C ASN A 41 0.23 7.22 -3.53
N ASN A 42 -0.33 7.71 -2.42
CA ASN A 42 -1.45 7.04 -1.74
C ASN A 42 -2.64 6.80 -2.69
N LYS A 43 -2.91 7.72 -3.63
CA LYS A 43 -3.96 7.55 -4.66
C LYS A 43 -3.76 6.31 -5.53
N ASP A 44 -2.51 5.97 -5.87
CA ASP A 44 -2.21 4.78 -6.67
C ASP A 44 -2.43 3.50 -5.86
N ILE A 45 -2.04 3.51 -4.59
CA ILE A 45 -2.25 2.38 -3.67
C ILE A 45 -3.75 2.15 -3.46
N ILE A 46 -4.52 3.23 -3.26
CA ILE A 46 -6.00 3.19 -3.14
C ILE A 46 -6.63 2.60 -4.40
N LEU A 47 -6.23 3.06 -5.59
CA LEU A 47 -6.77 2.54 -6.86
C LEU A 47 -6.47 1.05 -7.04
N GLU A 48 -5.25 0.61 -6.74
CA GLU A 48 -4.87 -0.80 -6.82
C GLU A 48 -5.64 -1.66 -5.81
N LEU A 49 -5.84 -1.18 -4.58
CA LEU A 49 -6.65 -1.87 -3.56
C LEU A 49 -8.12 -2.01 -3.99
N ILE A 50 -8.71 -0.96 -4.58
CA ILE A 50 -10.09 -1.01 -5.11
C ILE A 50 -10.17 -2.05 -6.23
N MET A 51 -9.24 -2.04 -7.18
CA MET A 51 -9.21 -3.01 -8.27
C MET A 51 -9.16 -4.45 -7.74
N ARG A 52 -8.29 -4.71 -6.75
CA ARG A 52 -8.18 -6.02 -6.10
C ARG A 52 -9.46 -6.42 -5.36
N LEU A 53 -10.12 -5.47 -4.70
CA LEU A 53 -11.43 -5.69 -4.05
C LEU A 53 -12.55 -6.04 -5.05
N GLU A 54 -12.52 -5.51 -6.26
CA GLU A 54 -13.53 -5.78 -7.29
C GLU A 54 -13.39 -7.17 -7.93
N ILE A 55 -12.15 -7.69 -8.05
CA ILE A 55 -11.87 -8.97 -8.71
C ILE A 55 -11.74 -10.15 -7.74
N GLU A 56 -11.43 -9.89 -6.46
CA GLU A 56 -11.23 -10.92 -5.45
C GLU A 56 -12.57 -11.49 -4.96
N LYS A 57 -12.63 -12.81 -4.81
CA LYS A 57 -13.83 -13.54 -4.36
C LYS A 57 -13.64 -14.17 -2.99
N ASP A 58 -12.39 -14.30 -2.55
CA ASP A 58 -12.06 -14.81 -1.24
C ASP A 58 -12.40 -13.77 -0.15
N VAL A 59 -13.31 -14.12 0.74
CA VAL A 59 -13.82 -13.21 1.77
C VAL A 59 -12.76 -12.80 2.79
N VAL A 60 -11.75 -13.65 3.03
CA VAL A 60 -10.66 -13.36 3.97
C VAL A 60 -9.72 -12.32 3.36
N LYS A 61 -9.33 -12.50 2.10
CA LYS A 61 -8.52 -11.51 1.39
C LYS A 61 -9.25 -10.19 1.19
N LEU A 62 -10.55 -10.23 0.90
CA LEU A 62 -11.37 -9.01 0.82
C LEU A 62 -11.35 -8.24 2.14
N ASP A 63 -11.39 -8.93 3.28
CA ASP A 63 -11.27 -8.30 4.60
C ASP A 63 -9.91 -7.61 4.79
N ILE A 64 -8.82 -8.30 4.42
CA ILE A 64 -7.47 -7.75 4.46
C ILE A 64 -7.33 -6.51 3.55
N TYR A 65 -7.87 -6.57 2.33
CA TYR A 65 -7.84 -5.45 1.39
C TYR A 65 -8.68 -4.27 1.87
N ARG A 66 -9.82 -4.51 2.55
CA ARG A 66 -10.60 -3.44 3.18
C ARG A 66 -9.83 -2.78 4.32
N SER A 67 -9.20 -3.58 5.17
CA SER A 67 -8.39 -3.07 6.28
C SER A 67 -7.21 -2.23 5.76
N ALA A 68 -6.48 -2.74 4.77
CA ALA A 68 -5.42 -2.01 4.07
C ALA A 68 -5.92 -0.69 3.46
N LEU A 69 -7.08 -0.70 2.81
CA LEU A 69 -7.67 0.49 2.21
C LEU A 69 -8.03 1.54 3.27
N GLU A 70 -8.65 1.11 4.38
CA GLU A 70 -8.98 1.99 5.50
C GLU A 70 -7.73 2.68 6.05
N MET A 71 -6.62 1.95 6.24
CA MET A 71 -5.35 2.55 6.68
C MET A 71 -4.84 3.61 5.72
N VAL A 72 -4.76 3.31 4.42
CA VAL A 72 -4.23 4.26 3.45
C VAL A 72 -5.12 5.51 3.39
N VAL A 73 -6.44 5.34 3.47
CA VAL A 73 -7.41 6.44 3.48
C VAL A 73 -7.32 7.27 4.77
N LEU A 74 -7.23 6.65 5.95
CA LEU A 74 -7.07 7.36 7.22
C LEU A 74 -5.75 8.14 7.30
N ASN A 75 -4.70 7.65 6.63
CA ASN A 75 -3.40 8.31 6.56
C ASN A 75 -3.28 9.34 5.42
N THR A 76 -4.24 9.39 4.49
CA THR A 76 -4.37 10.53 3.56
C THR A 76 -5.23 11.61 4.19
N PRO A 77 -4.67 12.76 4.60
CA PRO A 77 -5.44 13.91 5.04
C PRO A 77 -6.03 14.62 3.81
N ASP A 78 -6.84 13.92 3.03
CA ASP A 78 -7.64 14.50 1.96
C ASP A 78 -9.10 14.54 2.47
N ASP A 79 -9.52 15.74 2.93
CA ASP A 79 -10.92 16.20 3.18
C ASP A 79 -11.52 16.10 4.61
N ILE A 80 -11.33 17.17 5.43
CA ILE A 80 -12.37 17.79 6.29
C ILE A 80 -12.34 19.29 6.03
#